data_AF-A0A7Y5QYZ7-F1
#
_entry.id   AF-A0A7Y5QYZ7-F1
#
_cell.length_a   1.000
_cell.length_b   1.000
_cell.length_c   1.000
_cell.angle_alpha   90.00
_cell.angle_beta   90.00
_cell.angle_gamma   90.00
#
_symmetry.space_group_name_H-M   'P 1'
#
loop_
_entity.id
_entity.type
_entity.pdbx_description
1 polymer ?
#
loop_
_entity_poly.entity_id
_entity_poly.type
_entity_poly.pdbx_seq_one_letter_code
_entity_poly.pdbx_strand_id
1 'polypeptide(L)' 'MPVMNVPAVRAPDFPAGLDWIGSARGALSIADLRGKIAILDFWTYG' A
#
# COMPACT_ATOMS: atom_id res chain seq x y z
N MET A 1 -14.40 6.93 23.51
CA MET A 1 -14.23 5.82 22.54
C MET A 1 -12.98 5.06 22.94
N PRO A 2 -13.02 3.77 23.31
CA PRO A 2 -11.80 3.01 23.54
C PRO A 2 -11.10 2.82 22.18
N VAL A 3 -9.82 3.15 22.10
CA VAL A 3 -9.00 2.73 20.96
C VAL A 3 -8.92 1.22 21.04
N MET A 4 -9.60 0.52 20.12
CA MET A 4 -9.40 -0.91 19.96
C MET A 4 -7.93 -1.14 19.62
N ASN A 5 -7.20 -1.84 20.49
CA ASN A 5 -5.83 -2.27 20.20
C ASN A 5 -5.88 -3.39 19.16
N VAL A 6 -6.09 -3.02 17.89
CA VAL A 6 -5.98 -3.95 16.78
C VAL A 6 -4.50 -4.22 16.56
N PRO A 7 -4.04 -5.47 16.67
CA PRO A 7 -2.66 -5.80 16.41
C PRO A 7 -2.31 -5.43 14.97
N ALA A 8 -1.09 -4.91 14.76
CA ALA A 8 -0.62 -4.59 13.42
C ALA A 8 -0.69 -5.84 12.54
N VAL A 9 -1.35 -5.71 11.38
CA VAL A 9 -1.42 -6.76 10.37
C VAL A 9 -0.32 -6.56 9.33
N ARG A 10 0.10 -7.66 8.70
CA ARG A 10 0.96 -7.56 7.51
C ARG A 10 0.17 -6.90 6.39
N ALA A 11 0.77 -5.91 5.74
CA ALA A 11 0.18 -5.31 4.55
C ALA A 11 0.00 -6.40 3.46
N PRO A 12 -1.20 -6.53 2.89
CA PRO A 12 -1.42 -7.40 1.73
C PRO A 12 -0.69 -6.84 0.51
N ASP A 13 -0.43 -7.70 -0.47
CA ASP A 13 0.14 -7.24 -1.73
C ASP A 13 -0.87 -6.42 -2.56
N PHE A 14 -0.37 -5.69 -3.55
CA PHE A 14 -1.23 -4.97 -4.48
C PHE A 14 -1.94 -5.94 -5.43
N PRO A 15 -3.23 -5.71 -5.77
CA PRO A 15 -3.94 -6.50 -6.76
C PRO A 15 -3.23 -6.53 -8.12
N ALA A 16 -3.29 -7.68 -8.78
CA ALA A 16 -2.82 -7.81 -10.15
C ALA A 16 -3.70 -7.02 -11.12
N GLY A 17 -3.11 -6.54 -12.22
CA GLY A 17 -3.84 -5.88 -13.31
C GLY A 17 -4.23 -4.42 -13.06
N LEU A 18 -3.69 -3.79 -12.02
CA LEU A 18 -3.83 -2.35 -11.82
C LEU A 18 -2.90 -1.57 -12.76
N ASP A 19 -3.41 -0.44 -13.27
CA ASP A 19 -2.59 0.54 -14.00
C ASP A 19 -1.85 1.44 -13.01
N TRP A 20 -0.53 1.48 -13.14
CA TRP A 20 0.35 2.25 -12.26
C TRP A 20 0.75 3.57 -12.90
N ILE A 21 0.64 4.66 -12.14
CA ILE A 21 1.07 5.99 -12.55
C ILE A 21 2.28 6.39 -11.70
N GLY A 22 3.30 6.99 -12.32
CA GLY A 22 4.49 7.49 -11.61
C GLY A 22 5.53 6.42 -11.23
N SER A 23 5.33 5.16 -11.62
CA SER A 23 6.33 4.10 -11.43
C SER A 23 7.10 3.82 -12.72
N ALA A 24 8.43 4.01 -12.70
CA ALA A 24 9.29 3.76 -13.85
C ALA A 24 9.40 2.28 -14.25
N ARG A 25 9.06 1.35 -13.33
CA ARG A 25 9.19 -0.10 -13.54
C ARG A 25 7.85 -0.81 -13.72
N GLY A 26 6.75 -0.05 -13.77
CA GLY A 26 5.39 -0.61 -13.80
C GLY A 26 4.91 -1.01 -12.40
N ALA A 27 4.26 -2.16 -12.29
CA ALA A 27 3.65 -2.61 -11.05
C ALA A 27 4.67 -2.80 -9.91
N LEU A 28 4.28 -2.41 -8.70
CA LEU A 28 5.04 -2.62 -7.47
C LEU A 28 4.39 -3.71 -6.63
N SER A 29 5.19 -4.34 -5.77
CA SER A 29 4.72 -5.25 -4.72
C SER A 29 5.03 -4.73 -3.30
N ILE A 30 4.25 -5.25 -2.35
CA ILE A 30 4.69 -5.66 -1.00
C ILE A 30 6.20 -5.59 -0.73
N ALA A 31 6.87 -6.53 -1.38
CA ALA A 31 8.24 -6.92 -1.12
C ALA A 31 9.26 -5.86 -1.56
N ASP A 32 8.95 -5.11 -2.63
CA ASP A 32 9.83 -4.08 -3.19
C ASP A 32 10.03 -2.89 -2.25
N LEU A 33 9.11 -2.71 -1.29
CA LEU A 33 9.10 -1.60 -0.34
C LEU A 33 9.69 -1.97 1.03
N ARG A 34 10.13 -3.22 1.22
CA ARG A 34 10.72 -3.67 2.49
C ARG A 34 11.96 -2.84 2.85
N GLY A 35 12.10 -2.52 4.14
CA GLY A 35 13.15 -1.64 4.64
C GLY A 35 12.85 -0.15 4.49
N LYS A 36 11.67 0.22 3.98
CA LYS A 36 11.17 1.59 3.92
C LYS A 36 9.89 1.74 4.72
N ILE A 37 9.59 2.97 5.13
CA ILE A 37 8.25 3.35 5.58
C ILE A 37 7.43 3.69 4.34
N ALA A 38 6.33 2.97 4.13
CA ALA A 38 5.39 3.21 3.04
C ALA A 38 4.08 3.76 3.63
N ILE A 39 3.53 4.79 2.98
CA ILE A 39 2.24 5.40 3.33
C ILE A 39 1.28 5.10 2.18
N LEU A 40 0.15 4.47 2.48
CA LEU A 40 -0.94 4.28 1.52
C LEU A 40 -1.94 5.42 1.73
N ASP A 41 -2.10 6.24 0.69
CA ASP A 41 -3.07 7.32 0.67
C ASP A 41 -4.25 6.92 -0.23
N PHE A 42 -5.43 6.81 0.35
CA PHE A 42 -6.65 6.39 -0.35
C PHE A 42 -7.45 7.64 -0.72
N TRP A 43 -7.45 8.00 -2.00
CA TRP A 43 -8.06 9.23 -2.50
C TRP A 43 -8.84 9.01 -3.81
N THR A 44 -9.66 9.99 -4.16
CA THR A 44 -10.34 10.11 -5.46
C THR A 44 -10.25 11.57 -5.92
N TYR A 45 -10.31 11.81 -7.23
CA TYR A 45 -10.16 13.15 -7.81
C TYR A 45 -11.36 14.09 -7.56
N GLY A 46 -12.49 13.56 -7.10
CA GLY A 46 -13.74 14.32 -6.85
C GLY A 46 -14.84 14.01 -7.85
#